data_AF-A0AAV4I0T0-F1
#
_entry.id   AF-A0AAV4I0T0-F1
#
_cell.length_a   1.000
_cell.length_b   1.000
_cell.length_c   1.000
_cell.angle_alpha   90.00
_cell.angle_beta   90.00
_cell.angle_gamma   90.00
#
_symmetry.space_group_name_H-M   'P 1'
#
loop_
_entity.id
_entity.type
_entity.pdbx_description
1 polymer ?
#
loop_
_entity_poly.entity_id
_entity_poly.type
_entity_poly.pdbx_seq_one_letter_code
_entity_poly.pdbx_strand_id
1 'polypeptide(L)'
;MPPLRRSDHNLVHVPLGPTYKPMTLRVPPKKREVMSWTNEAVDKLRACLECTDWTVFTESAENVNKAADVVSAYINLCVEQCTPKKTILYSNNKPWLTKEVKESSN
;
A
#
# COMPACT_ATOMS: atom_id res chain seq x y z
N MET A 1 58.97 -46.57 -19.83
CA MET A 1 58.60 -46.71 -18.40
C MET A 1 57.82 -45.46 -17.99
N PRO A 2 56.58 -45.58 -17.50
CA PRO A 2 55.78 -44.42 -17.09
C PRO A 2 55.98 -44.07 -15.60
N PRO A 3 55.96 -42.80 -15.18
CA PRO A 3 55.74 -42.48 -13.77
C PRO A 3 54.25 -42.21 -13.52
N LEU A 4 53.64 -43.20 -12.87
CA LEU A 4 52.34 -43.12 -12.21
C LEU A 4 52.48 -42.25 -10.95
N ARG A 5 51.82 -41.10 -10.91
CA ARG A 5 51.41 -40.49 -9.63
C ARG A 5 50.06 -39.82 -9.78
N ARG A 6 49.04 -40.65 -9.92
CA ARG A 6 47.66 -40.28 -9.55
C ARG A 6 47.68 -40.13 -8.03
N SER A 7 47.70 -38.90 -7.54
CA SER A 7 47.16 -38.65 -6.21
C SER A 7 45.66 -38.81 -6.35
N ASP A 8 45.13 -39.92 -5.83
CA ASP A 8 43.72 -40.10 -5.54
C ASP A 8 43.36 -39.14 -4.40
N HIS A 9 43.27 -37.85 -4.71
CA HIS A 9 42.42 -36.98 -3.92
C HIS A 9 41.01 -37.40 -4.30
N ASN A 10 40.42 -38.23 -3.44
CA ASN A 10 39.02 -38.55 -3.42
C ASN A 10 38.26 -37.22 -3.29
N LEU A 11 38.08 -36.53 -4.43
CA LEU A 11 37.10 -35.48 -4.59
C LEU A 11 35.77 -36.20 -4.41
N VAL A 12 35.34 -36.32 -3.16
CA VAL A 12 33.95 -36.58 -2.86
C VAL A 12 33.22 -35.41 -3.52
N HIS A 13 32.76 -35.63 -4.75
CA HIS A 13 31.75 -34.83 -5.41
C HIS A 13 30.48 -34.99 -4.58
N VAL A 14 30.47 -34.44 -3.37
CA VAL A 14 29.21 -34.06 -2.75
C VAL A 14 28.72 -32.93 -3.65
N PRO A 15 27.59 -33.09 -4.37
CA PRO A 15 26.96 -31.96 -4.98
C PRO A 15 26.40 -31.13 -3.82
N LEU A 16 27.26 -30.33 -3.19
CA LEU A 16 26.89 -29.24 -2.31
C LEU A 16 26.33 -28.10 -3.17
N GLY A 17 25.37 -28.43 -4.05
CA GLY A 17 24.43 -27.43 -4.51
C GLY A 17 23.58 -27.09 -3.30
N PRO A 18 23.41 -25.80 -2.94
CA PRO A 18 22.46 -25.46 -1.90
C PRO A 18 21.10 -26.04 -2.33
N THR A 19 20.57 -27.01 -1.57
CA THR A 19 19.17 -27.44 -1.69
C THR A 19 18.29 -26.37 -1.03
N TYR A 20 18.54 -25.12 -1.39
CA TYR A 20 17.71 -24.01 -1.01
C TYR A 20 16.58 -23.96 -2.01
N LYS A 21 15.41 -24.44 -1.62
CA LYS A 21 14.17 -24.19 -2.36
C LYS A 21 13.67 -22.83 -1.91
N PRO A 22 13.80 -21.75 -2.70
CA PRO A 22 13.27 -20.46 -2.30
C PRO A 22 11.75 -20.57 -2.19
N MET A 23 11.24 -20.63 -0.96
CA MET A 23 9.82 -20.53 -0.69
C MET A 23 9.40 -19.07 -0.89
N THR A 24 9.31 -18.65 -2.16
CA THR A 24 8.77 -17.33 -2.52
C THR A 24 7.26 -17.38 -2.30
N LEU A 25 6.87 -17.19 -1.04
CA LEU A 25 5.48 -16.89 -0.69
C LEU A 25 5.12 -15.59 -1.42
N ARG A 26 4.41 -15.73 -2.55
CA ARG A 26 3.69 -14.64 -3.19
C ARG A 26 2.61 -14.22 -2.22
N VAL A 27 2.96 -13.34 -1.29
CA VAL A 27 1.97 -12.77 -0.39
C VAL A 27 1.00 -11.97 -1.26
N PRO A 28 -0.32 -12.21 -1.18
CA PRO A 28 -1.26 -11.47 -2.00
C PRO A 28 -1.06 -9.97 -1.76
N PRO A 29 -1.16 -9.15 -2.81
CA PRO A 29 -1.02 -7.71 -2.68
C PRO A 29 -2.06 -7.18 -1.70
N LYS A 30 -1.59 -6.40 -0.71
CA LYS A 30 -2.47 -5.83 0.30
C LYS A 30 -3.23 -4.66 -0.32
N LYS A 31 -4.53 -4.81 -0.47
CA LYS A 31 -5.43 -3.71 -0.86
C LYS A 31 -5.46 -2.71 0.29
N ARG A 32 -5.19 -1.44 0.00
CA ARG A 32 -5.49 -0.33 0.92
C ARG A 32 -6.37 0.67 0.19
N GLU A 33 -7.46 1.07 0.84
CA GLU A 33 -8.28 2.18 0.38
C GLU A 33 -7.59 3.47 0.82
N VAL A 34 -7.30 4.35 -0.14
CA VAL A 34 -6.72 5.66 0.14
C VAL A 34 -7.63 6.73 -0.44
N MET A 35 -7.93 7.73 0.38
CA MET A 35 -8.64 8.94 0.00
C MET A 35 -7.74 9.74 -0.97
N SER A 36 -8.21 9.94 -2.20
CA SER A 36 -7.47 10.67 -3.22
C SER A 36 -7.93 12.12 -3.25
N TRP A 37 -7.22 12.99 -2.54
CA TRP A 37 -7.40 14.44 -2.62
C TRP A 37 -6.85 14.97 -3.95
N THR A 38 -7.67 14.95 -5.00
CA THR A 38 -7.35 15.63 -6.26
C THR A 38 -7.67 17.12 -6.16
N ASN A 39 -7.02 17.97 -6.95
CA ASN A 39 -7.34 19.40 -7.00
C ASN A 39 -8.83 19.63 -7.31
N GLU A 40 -9.41 18.84 -8.20
CA GLU A 40 -10.85 18.86 -8.50
C GLU A 40 -11.73 18.50 -7.30
N ALA A 41 -11.34 17.50 -6.49
CA ALA A 41 -12.08 17.12 -5.29
C ALA A 41 -12.02 18.22 -4.22
N VAL A 42 -10.87 18.88 -4.08
CA VAL A 42 -10.69 20.01 -3.15
C VAL A 42 -11.50 21.22 -3.60
N ASP A 43 -11.52 21.53 -4.90
CA ASP A 43 -12.29 22.63 -5.46
C ASP A 43 -13.80 22.42 -5.30
N LYS A 44 -14.29 21.20 -5.57
CA LYS A 44 -15.69 20.82 -5.31
C LYS A 44 -16.05 20.91 -3.83
N LEU A 45 -15.19 20.44 -2.94
CA LEU A 45 -15.42 20.55 -1.50
C LEU A 45 -15.51 22.01 -1.08
N ARG A 46 -14.61 22.85 -1.59
CA ARG A 46 -14.62 24.29 -1.31
C ARG A 46 -15.90 24.94 -1.80
N ALA A 47 -16.30 24.72 -3.04
CA ALA A 47 -17.54 25.25 -3.60
C ALA A 47 -18.77 24.78 -2.82
N CYS A 48 -18.80 23.52 -2.37
CA CYS A 48 -19.88 22.99 -1.54
C CYS A 48 -19.98 23.72 -0.19
N LEU A 49 -18.85 23.95 0.48
CA LEU A 49 -18.81 24.63 1.78
C LEU A 49 -19.10 26.14 1.68
N GLU A 50 -18.68 26.78 0.58
CA GLU A 50 -18.97 28.20 0.30
C GLU A 50 -20.45 28.44 -0.03
N CYS A 51 -21.10 27.49 -0.70
CA CYS A 51 -22.54 27.54 -0.98
C CYS A 51 -23.41 27.11 0.20
N THR A 52 -22.82 26.58 1.28
CA THR A 52 -23.58 26.13 2.45
C THR A 52 -23.96 27.32 3.32
N ASP A 53 -25.25 27.45 3.63
CA ASP A 53 -25.71 28.40 4.63
C ASP A 53 -25.41 27.87 6.04
N TRP A 54 -24.43 28.48 6.71
CA TRP A 54 -24.00 28.06 8.04
C TRP A 54 -24.94 28.51 9.16
N THR A 55 -25.80 29.49 8.88
CA THR A 55 -26.68 30.09 9.89
C THR A 55 -27.73 29.09 10.37
N VAL A 56 -28.16 28.18 9.50
CA VAL A 56 -29.11 27.10 9.82
C VAL A 56 -28.65 26.19 10.96
N PHE A 57 -27.34 25.96 11.07
CA PHE A 57 -26.75 25.12 12.12
C PHE A 57 -26.66 25.85 13.45
N THR A 58 -26.54 27.17 13.41
CA THR A 58 -26.47 28.01 14.61
C THR A 58 -27.85 28.36 15.16
N GLU A 59 -28.85 28.55 14.30
CA GLU A 59 -30.23 28.86 14.71
C GLU A 59 -30.96 27.62 15.25
N SER A 60 -30.68 26.45 14.70
CA SER A 60 -31.30 25.19 15.13
C SER A 60 -30.65 24.58 16.38
N ALA A 61 -29.50 25.10 16.82
CA ALA A 61 -28.72 24.49 17.89
C ALA A 61 -29.03 25.11 19.26
N GLU A 62 -29.46 24.27 20.20
CA GLU A 62 -29.66 24.64 21.60
C GLU A 62 -28.34 24.99 22.33
N ASN A 63 -27.21 24.48 21.84
CA ASN A 63 -25.89 24.66 22.46
C ASN A 63 -24.81 24.67 21.37
N VAL A 64 -23.78 25.50 21.57
CA VAL A 64 -22.58 25.59 20.72
C VAL A 64 -21.93 24.23 20.51
N ASN A 65 -21.88 23.36 21.52
CA ASN A 65 -21.34 22.01 21.33
C ASN A 65 -22.15 21.20 20.31
N LYS A 66 -23.49 21.23 20.40
CA LYS A 66 -24.35 20.54 19.44
C LYS A 66 -24.21 21.15 18.04
N ALA A 67 -24.09 22.47 17.94
CA ALA A 67 -23.83 23.14 16.66
C ALA A 67 -22.52 22.65 16.04
N ALA A 68 -21.44 22.59 16.83
CA ALA A 68 -20.14 22.11 16.39
C ALA A 68 -20.17 20.63 15.96
N ASP A 69 -20.89 19.78 16.70
CA ASP A 69 -21.05 18.37 16.35
C ASP A 69 -21.77 18.19 15.00
N VAL A 70 -22.86 18.93 14.78
CA VAL A 70 -23.63 18.86 13.53
C VAL A 70 -22.83 19.44 12.35
N VAL A 71 -22.14 20.57 12.55
CA VAL A 71 -21.26 21.17 11.55
C VAL A 71 -20.12 20.22 11.17
N SER A 72 -19.49 19.58 12.16
CA SER A 72 -18.44 18.58 11.94
C SER A 72 -18.97 17.38 11.16
N ALA A 73 -20.15 16.87 11.52
CA ALA A 73 -20.80 15.78 10.81
C ALA A 73 -21.11 16.15 9.33
N TYR A 74 -21.58 17.37 9.09
CA TYR A 74 -21.85 17.85 7.74
C TYR A 74 -20.57 18.00 6.90
N ILE A 75 -19.50 18.57 7.47
CA ILE A 75 -18.20 18.68 6.77
C ILE A 75 -17.68 17.29 6.39
N ASN A 76 -17.78 16.31 7.28
CA ASN A 76 -17.38 14.93 6.99
C ASN A 76 -18.21 14.33 5.84
N LEU A 77 -19.52 14.58 5.79
CA LEU A 77 -20.37 14.18 4.69
C LEU A 77 -19.91 14.79 3.35
N CYS A 78 -19.62 16.10 3.33
CA CYS A 78 -19.11 16.78 2.14
C CYS A 78 -17.77 16.19 1.69
N VAL A 79 -16.87 15.87 2.63
CA VAL A 79 -15.58 15.22 2.35
C VAL A 79 -15.78 13.85 1.72
N GLU A 80 -16.70 13.03 2.24
CA GLU A 80 -17.01 11.71 1.70
C GLU A 80 -17.64 11.77 0.31
N GLN A 81 -18.50 12.76 0.05
CA GLN A 81 -19.12 12.97 -1.25
C GLN A 81 -18.14 13.51 -2.31
N CYS A 82 -17.23 14.41 -1.91
CA CYS A 82 -16.31 15.06 -2.84
C CYS A 82 -15.05 14.23 -3.11
N THR A 83 -14.66 13.33 -2.19
CA THR A 83 -13.41 12.57 -2.31
C THR A 83 -13.65 11.17 -2.86
N PRO A 84 -13.23 10.87 -4.09
CA PRO A 84 -13.30 9.50 -4.60
C PRO A 84 -12.35 8.58 -3.82
N LYS A 85 -12.87 7.50 -3.25
CA LYS A 85 -12.07 6.43 -2.64
C LYS A 85 -11.33 5.67 -3.73
N LYS A 86 -10.01 5.73 -3.73
CA LYS A 86 -9.18 4.95 -4.67
C LYS A 86 -8.57 3.76 -3.94
N THR A 87 -8.85 2.57 -4.43
CA THR A 87 -8.18 1.36 -3.96
C THR A 87 -6.82 1.26 -4.62
N ILE A 88 -5.76 1.52 -3.86
CA ILE A 88 -4.40 1.30 -4.34
C ILE A 88 -3.94 -0.11 -3.97
N LEU A 89 -3.47 -0.83 -4.99
CA LEU A 89 -2.93 -2.16 -4.83
C LEU A 89 -1.43 -2.05 -4.62
N TYR A 90 -0.96 -2.21 -3.38
CA TYR A 90 0.47 -2.29 -3.12
C TYR A 90 0.99 -3.65 -3.55
N SER A 91 1.93 -3.65 -4.50
CA SER A 91 2.69 -4.86 -4.83
C SER A 91 3.50 -5.26 -3.61
N ASN A 92 3.20 -6.43 -3.05
CA ASN A 92 3.88 -6.94 -1.85
C ASN A 92 5.24 -7.57 -2.21
N ASN A 93 5.99 -6.91 -3.08
CA ASN A 93 7.35 -7.32 -3.38
C ASN A 93 8.21 -6.84 -2.22
N LYS A 94 8.73 -7.80 -1.46
CA LYS A 94 9.79 -7.55 -0.49
C LYS A 94 10.91 -6.76 -1.18
N PRO A 95 11.44 -5.66 -0.59
CA PRO A 95 12.41 -4.79 -1.27
C PRO A 95 13.72 -5.50 -1.66
N TRP A 96 14.05 -6.62 -1.02
CA TRP A 96 15.19 -7.48 -1.36
C TRP A 96 14.91 -8.49 -2.48
N LEU A 97 13.68 -8.57 -3.01
CA LEU A 97 13.31 -9.43 -4.13
C LEU A 97 13.54 -8.66 -5.44
N THR A 98 14.81 -8.37 -5.75
CA THR A 98 15.23 -7.70 -6.98
C THR A 98 15.08 -8.60 -8.20
N LYS A 99 15.06 -8.04 -9.41
CA LYS A 99 14.97 -8.81 -10.67
C LYS A 99 16.07 -9.88 -10.76
N GLU A 100 17.27 -9.55 -10.29
CA GLU A 100 18.42 -10.43 -10.21
C GLU A 100 18.13 -11.70 -9.39
N VAL A 101 17.46 -11.58 -8.24
CA VAL A 101 17.06 -12.72 -7.39
C VAL A 101 16.00 -13.60 -8.06
N LYS A 102 15.16 -13.01 -8.91
CA LYS A 102 14.12 -13.72 -9.65
C LYS A 102 14.69 -14.46 -10.87
N GLU A 103 15.69 -13.86 -11.52
CA GLU A 103 16.38 -14.41 -12.69
C GLU A 103 17.36 -15.52 -12.29
N SER A 104 18.01 -15.42 -11.12
CA SER A 104 18.89 -16.47 -10.59
C SER A 104 18.17 -17.75 -10.12
N SER A 105 16.83 -17.76 -10.15
CA SER A 105 15.98 -18.87 -9.69
C SER A 105 15.40 -19.70 -10.86
N ASN A 106 15.81 -19.44 -12.10
CA ASN A 106 15.34 -20.12 -13.33
C ASN A 106 16.44 -21.00 -13.94
#